data_AF-T2J6J9-F1
#
_entry.id   AF-T2J6J9-F1
#
_cell.length_a   1.000
_cell.length_b   1.000
_cell.length_c   1.000
_cell.angle_alpha   90.00
_cell.angle_beta   90.00
_cell.angle_gamma   90.00
#
_symmetry.space_group_name_H-M   'P 1'
#
loop_
_entity.id
_entity.type
_entity.pdbx_description
1 polymer ?
#
loop_
_entity_poly.entity_id
_entity_poly.type
_entity_poly.pdbx_seq_one_letter_code
_entity_poly.pdbx_strand_id
1 'polypeptide(L)'
;MKDGVGSVICAGTSFVVRRSYLEEVGGFVTESISEDYFTGIRLSSQGYEVIYLSEKLSAGLAAESISEHIAQRLRWGRGTLQAFFIKENPLTIPNLTFKQRLAHLEGMLHWFNGIPRCLFLMLPFLYSILFSFRSPLTSLFISFYPAILPIFLYSVG
;
A
#
# COMPACT_ATOMS: atom_id res chain seq x y z
N MET A 1 -6.43 0.78 10.06
CA MET A 1 -5.05 0.37 10.37
C MET A 1 -4.80 0.68 11.84
N LYS A 2 -5.09 -0.28 12.72
CA LYS A 2 -4.89 -0.15 14.18
C LYS A 2 -3.64 -0.97 14.53
N ASP A 3 -2.79 -0.44 15.40
CA ASP A 3 -1.45 -0.89 15.84
C ASP A 3 -1.29 -2.36 16.30
N GLY A 4 -2.25 -3.25 16.05
CA GLY A 4 -2.25 -4.64 16.54
C GLY A 4 -1.08 -5.51 16.06
N VAL A 5 -0.28 -5.03 15.08
CA VAL A 5 0.89 -5.74 14.55
C VAL A 5 2.21 -4.98 14.80
N GLY A 6 2.16 -3.77 15.37
CA GLY A 6 3.37 -2.94 15.55
C GLY A 6 4.06 -2.57 14.23
N SER A 7 3.28 -2.39 13.15
CA SER A 7 3.76 -2.03 11.80
C SER A 7 3.13 -0.70 11.38
N VAL A 8 3.33 0.33 12.20
CA VAL A 8 2.84 1.68 11.90
C VAL A 8 3.70 2.29 10.81
N ILE A 9 3.05 2.97 9.87
CA ILE A 9 3.70 3.65 8.77
C ILE A 9 3.87 5.13 9.12
N CYS A 10 5.07 5.65 8.91
CA CYS A 10 5.31 7.09 8.91
C CYS A 10 4.82 7.66 7.56
N ALA A 11 3.84 8.56 7.61
CA ALA A 11 3.22 9.18 6.43
C ALA A 11 3.74 10.61 6.13
N GLY A 12 4.94 10.92 6.64
CA GLY A 12 5.73 12.11 6.28
C GLY A 12 5.24 13.44 6.86
N THR A 13 3.94 13.59 7.09
CA THR A 13 3.37 14.76 7.76
C THR A 13 2.83 14.39 9.14
N SER A 14 2.87 15.35 10.06
CA SER A 14 2.35 15.19 11.43
C SER A 14 3.00 14.03 12.22
N PHE A 15 4.30 13.82 12.04
CA PHE A 15 5.09 12.85 12.80
C PHE A 15 6.18 13.54 13.62
N VAL A 16 6.58 12.90 14.71
CA VAL A 16 7.70 13.33 15.55
C VAL A 16 8.66 12.17 15.69
N VAL A 17 9.96 12.45 15.53
CA VAL A 17 11.03 11.46 15.69
C VAL A 17 12.09 12.01 16.63
N ARG A 18 12.65 11.13 17.48
CA ARG A 18 13.81 11.49 18.30
C ARG A 18 15.02 11.69 17.39
N ARG A 19 15.61 12.88 17.42
CA ARG A 19 16.78 13.22 16.61
C ARG A 19 17.93 12.24 16.80
N SER A 20 18.21 11.82 18.04
CA SER A 20 19.26 10.85 18.35
C SER A 20 19.06 9.52 17.62
N TYR A 21 17.82 9.03 17.53
CA TYR A 21 17.52 7.78 16.82
C TYR A 21 17.66 7.96 15.31
N LEU A 22 17.28 9.12 14.79
CA LEU A 22 17.46 9.44 13.38
C LEU A 22 18.94 9.51 13.00
N GLU A 23 19.79 10.09 13.84
CA GLU A 23 21.24 10.14 13.65
C GLU A 23 21.86 8.73 13.73
N GLU A 24 21.39 7.87 14.65
CA GLU A 24 21.86 6.49 14.80
C GLU A 24 21.54 5.63 13.56
N VAL A 25 20.38 5.83 12.92
CA VAL A 25 20.01 5.10 11.69
C VAL A 25 20.55 5.71 10.39
N GLY A 26 21.42 6.72 10.50
CA GLY A 26 22.07 7.36 9.36
C GLY A 26 21.22 8.40 8.63
N GLY A 27 20.23 8.99 9.29
CA GLY A 27 19.36 10.01 8.72
C GLY A 27 18.13 9.45 7.98
N PHE A 28 17.48 10.32 7.21
CA PHE A 28 16.38 9.95 6.34
C PHE A 28 16.86 9.11 5.15
N VAL A 29 16.03 8.15 4.74
CA VAL A 29 16.28 7.31 3.56
C VAL A 29 16.14 8.13 2.28
N THR A 30 17.17 8.18 1.45
CA THR A 30 17.18 8.99 0.22
C THR A 30 17.02 8.17 -1.07
N GLU A 31 16.98 6.85 -0.96
CA GLU A 31 16.91 5.92 -2.11
C GLU A 31 15.49 5.81 -2.70
N SER A 32 14.46 6.35 -2.03
CA SER A 32 13.07 6.32 -2.49
C SER A 32 12.39 7.69 -2.34
N ILE A 33 11.37 7.91 -3.17
CA ILE A 33 10.47 9.08 -3.11
C ILE A 33 9.57 9.05 -1.86
N SER A 34 9.47 7.89 -1.19
CA SER A 34 8.77 7.73 0.08
C SER A 34 9.76 7.63 1.24
N GLU A 35 10.58 8.66 1.41
CA GLU A 35 11.65 8.71 2.41
C GLU A 35 11.12 8.46 3.83
N ASP A 36 9.94 9.00 4.12
CA ASP A 36 9.22 8.90 5.38
C ASP A 36 8.91 7.44 5.75
N TYR A 37 8.28 6.71 4.84
CA TYR A 37 7.90 5.32 5.00
C TYR A 37 9.12 4.43 5.27
N PHE A 38 10.16 4.55 4.44
CA PHE A 38 11.36 3.72 4.58
C PHE A 38 12.20 4.11 5.79
N THR A 39 12.20 5.38 6.19
CA THR A 39 12.83 5.80 7.46
C THR A 39 12.12 5.14 8.65
N GLY A 40 10.79 5.06 8.63
CA GLY A 40 10.02 4.34 9.65
C GLY A 40 10.34 2.84 9.71
N ILE A 41 10.49 2.19 8.54
CA ILE A 41 10.92 0.79 8.44
C ILE A 41 12.32 0.60 9.02
N ARG A 42 13.26 1.48 8.67
CA ARG A 42 14.63 1.41 9.17
C ARG A 42 14.67 1.58 10.69
N LEU A 43 13.93 2.53 11.25
CA LEU A 43 13.79 2.69 12.71
C LEU A 43 13.24 1.41 13.37
N SER A 44 12.19 0.84 12.78
CA SER A 44 11.59 -0.41 13.27
C SER A 44 12.59 -1.59 13.24
N SER A 45 13.42 -1.66 12.19
CA SER A 45 14.46 -2.69 12.05
C SER A 45 15.63 -2.54 13.04
N GLN A 46 15.78 -1.36 13.65
CA GLN A 46 16.76 -1.14 14.74
C GLN A 46 16.14 -1.37 16.12
N GLY A 47 14.89 -1.87 16.18
CA GLY A 47 14.20 -2.16 17.43
C GLY A 47 13.51 -0.96 18.07
N TYR A 48 13.49 0.20 17.41
CA TYR A 48 12.70 1.32 17.88
C TYR A 48 11.22 1.11 17.62
N GLU A 49 10.41 1.59 18.55
CA GLU A 49 8.96 1.54 18.43
C GLU A 49 8.44 2.70 17.58
N VAL A 50 7.58 2.39 16.62
CA VAL A 50 6.83 3.36 15.83
C VAL A 50 5.37 3.25 16.25
N ILE A 51 4.83 4.32 16.84
CA ILE A 51 3.51 4.35 17.48
C ILE A 51 2.59 5.31 16.73
N TYR A 52 1.33 4.92 16.54
CA TYR A 52 0.31 5.82 16.00
C TYR A 52 -0.46 6.50 17.13
N LEU A 53 -0.46 7.84 17.13
CA LEU A 53 -1.29 8.63 18.03
C LEU A 53 -2.61 8.98 17.34
N SER A 54 -3.72 8.46 17.86
CA SER A 54 -5.06 8.68 17.30
C SER A 54 -5.70 10.01 17.73
N GLU A 55 -4.93 11.10 17.71
CA GLU A 55 -5.39 12.45 18.05
C GLU A 55 -5.32 13.38 16.84
N LYS A 56 -6.34 14.23 16.70
CA LYS A 56 -6.40 15.19 15.59
C LYS A 56 -5.58 16.44 15.94
N LEU A 57 -4.26 16.36 15.71
CA LEU A 57 -3.31 17.43 16.06
C LEU A 57 -2.90 18.32 14.88
N SER A 58 -3.31 17.96 13.66
CA SER A 58 -2.94 18.66 12.43
C SER A 58 -4.09 18.63 11.42
N ALA A 59 -4.18 19.67 10.60
CA ALA A 59 -5.14 19.78 9.50
C ALA A 59 -4.36 20.04 8.20
N GLY A 60 -4.36 19.04 7.31
CA GLY A 60 -3.77 19.16 5.97
C GLY A 60 -4.81 19.56 4.93
N LEU A 61 -4.34 20.16 3.83
CA LEU A 61 -5.16 20.41 2.65
C LEU A 61 -5.24 19.14 1.80
N ALA A 62 -6.43 18.82 1.31
CA ALA A 62 -6.61 17.80 0.29
C ALA A 62 -6.29 18.38 -1.09
N ALA A 63 -6.00 17.51 -2.06
CA ALA A 63 -5.86 17.93 -3.45
C ALA A 63 -7.15 18.62 -3.94
N GLU A 64 -7.00 19.80 -4.55
CA GLU A 64 -8.14 20.59 -5.04
C GLU A 64 -8.64 20.07 -6.39
N SER A 65 -7.76 19.42 -7.16
CA SER A 65 -8.08 18.83 -8.46
C SER A 65 -7.87 17.32 -8.52
N ILE A 66 -8.59 16.68 -9.45
CA ILE A 66 -8.44 15.24 -9.75
C ILE A 66 -7.02 14.95 -10.27
N SER A 67 -6.44 15.85 -11.08
CA SER A 67 -5.09 15.69 -11.62
C SER A 67 -4.04 15.67 -10.51
N GLU A 68 -4.15 16.55 -9.51
CA GLU A 68 -3.25 16.57 -8.35
C GLU A 68 -3.43 15.31 -7.51
N HIS A 69 -4.67 14.87 -7.31
CA HIS A 69 -4.95 13.63 -6.59
C HIS A 69 -4.29 12.41 -7.26
N ILE A 70 -4.42 12.30 -8.58
CA ILE A 70 -3.78 11.23 -9.37
C ILE A 70 -2.26 11.33 -9.27
N ALA A 71 -1.68 12.52 -9.45
CA ALA A 71 -0.24 12.72 -9.35
C ALA A 71 0.31 12.32 -7.96
N GLN A 72 -0.42 12.63 -6.89
CA GLN A 72 -0.07 12.24 -5.53
C GLN A 72 -0.11 10.72 -5.35
N ARG A 73 -1.19 10.06 -5.80
CA ARG A 73 -1.31 8.59 -5.75
C ARG A 73 -0.23 7.88 -6.56
N LEU A 74 0.12 8.41 -7.74
CA LEU A 74 1.19 7.87 -8.57
C LEU A 74 2.55 7.97 -7.88
N ARG A 75 2.84 9.08 -7.19
CA ARG A 75 4.07 9.22 -6.39
C ARG A 75 4.11 8.20 -5.26
N TRP A 76 3.03 8.05 -4.50
CA TRP A 76 2.96 7.08 -3.42
C TRP A 76 3.13 5.64 -3.92
N GLY A 77 2.42 5.26 -4.99
CA GLY A 77 2.56 3.92 -5.56
C GLY A 77 3.96 3.64 -6.07
N ARG A 78 4.57 4.59 -6.81
CA ARG A 78 5.96 4.45 -7.26
C ARG A 78 6.93 4.35 -6.10
N GLY A 79 6.81 5.22 -5.10
CA GLY A 79 7.66 5.24 -3.92
C GLY A 79 7.55 3.96 -3.09
N THR A 80 6.34 3.46 -2.84
CA THR A 80 6.14 2.17 -2.15
C THR A 80 6.71 1.00 -2.95
N LEU A 81 6.53 0.97 -4.27
CA LEU A 81 7.06 -0.11 -5.10
C LEU A 81 8.58 -0.06 -5.31
N GLN A 82 9.24 1.08 -5.06
CA GLN A 82 10.69 1.13 -4.96
C GLN A 82 11.24 0.25 -3.84
N ALA A 83 10.42 -0.14 -2.85
CA ALA A 83 10.79 -1.09 -1.80
C ALA A 83 11.44 -2.37 -2.34
N PHE A 84 11.00 -2.86 -3.51
CA PHE A 84 11.55 -4.09 -4.09
C PHE A 84 12.99 -3.95 -4.59
N PHE A 85 13.49 -2.72 -4.73
CA PHE A 85 14.78 -2.42 -5.37
C PHE A 85 15.79 -1.73 -4.44
N ILE A 86 15.40 -1.39 -3.21
CA ILE A 86 16.25 -0.69 -2.24
C ILE A 86 16.61 -1.59 -1.05
N LYS A 87 17.60 -1.18 -0.25
CA LYS A 87 18.06 -1.95 0.92
C LYS A 87 17.02 -1.98 2.05
N GLU A 88 16.17 -0.97 2.13
CA GLU A 88 15.12 -0.79 3.14
C GLU A 88 13.88 -1.62 2.83
N ASN A 89 14.00 -2.61 1.95
CA ASN A 89 12.94 -3.54 1.65
C ASN A 89 12.46 -4.24 2.95
N PRO A 90 11.22 -4.01 3.43
CA PRO A 90 10.70 -4.61 4.64
C PRO A 90 10.59 -6.14 4.55
N LEU A 91 10.66 -6.73 3.35
CA LEU A 91 10.67 -8.19 3.17
C LEU A 91 12.04 -8.81 3.48
N THR A 92 13.13 -8.07 3.33
CA THR A 92 14.50 -8.59 3.47
C THR A 92 15.33 -7.92 4.55
N ILE A 93 15.00 -6.69 4.96
CA ILE A 93 15.71 -5.96 6.02
C ILE A 93 15.71 -6.78 7.32
N PRO A 94 16.82 -6.87 8.08
CA PRO A 94 16.86 -7.66 9.31
C PRO A 94 15.89 -7.15 10.39
N ASN A 95 15.69 -7.96 11.44
CA ASN A 95 15.02 -7.57 12.70
C ASN A 95 13.54 -7.14 12.62
N LEU A 96 12.88 -7.28 11.48
CA LEU A 96 11.42 -7.22 11.42
C LEU A 96 10.80 -8.58 11.72
N THR A 97 9.75 -8.57 12.56
CA THR A 97 8.95 -9.76 12.83
C THR A 97 8.18 -10.22 11.60
N PHE A 98 7.89 -11.52 11.49
CA PHE A 98 7.12 -12.06 10.37
C PHE A 98 5.78 -11.34 10.16
N LYS A 99 5.09 -10.97 11.24
CA LYS A 99 3.82 -10.24 11.18
C LYS A 99 3.99 -8.83 10.60
N GLN A 100 5.04 -8.10 11.01
CA GLN A 100 5.37 -6.79 10.42
C GLN A 100 5.70 -6.90 8.94
N ARG A 101 6.46 -7.94 8.53
CA ARG A 101 6.75 -8.18 7.11
C ARG A 101 5.48 -8.42 6.31
N LEU A 102 4.56 -9.23 6.83
CA LEU A 102 3.28 -9.50 6.18
C LEU A 102 2.41 -8.24 6.06
N ALA A 103 2.38 -7.39 7.11
CA ALA A 103 1.67 -6.12 7.06
C ALA A 103 2.24 -5.17 6.00
N HIS A 104 3.57 -5.06 5.88
CA HIS A 104 4.18 -4.26 4.83
C HIS A 104 3.99 -4.87 3.44
N LEU A 105 4.01 -6.20 3.31
CA LEU A 105 3.73 -6.89 2.05
C LEU A 105 2.32 -6.60 1.57
N GLU A 106 1.33 -6.64 2.46
CA GLU A 106 -0.06 -6.29 2.17
C GLU A 106 -0.16 -4.86 1.59
N GLY A 107 0.48 -3.89 2.26
CA GLY A 107 0.52 -2.50 1.78
C GLY A 107 1.21 -2.33 0.41
N MET A 108 2.20 -3.16 0.07
CA MET A 108 2.81 -3.17 -1.26
C MET A 108 1.90 -3.78 -2.32
N LEU A 109 1.30 -4.93 -2.02
CA LEU A 109 0.39 -5.63 -2.91
C LEU A 109 -0.85 -4.80 -3.21
N HIS A 110 -1.27 -3.94 -2.27
CA HIS A 110 -2.36 -3.00 -2.47
C HIS A 110 -2.19 -2.14 -3.74
N TRP A 111 -0.98 -1.71 -4.06
CA TRP A 111 -0.71 -0.89 -5.24
C TRP A 111 -0.85 -1.65 -6.57
N PHE A 112 -0.82 -2.99 -6.54
CA PHE A 112 -1.08 -3.82 -7.71
C PHE A 112 -2.57 -4.11 -7.93
N ASN A 113 -3.47 -3.74 -7.00
CA ASN A 113 -4.91 -3.99 -7.10
C ASN A 113 -5.57 -3.36 -8.35
N GLY A 114 -4.92 -2.41 -9.02
CA GLY A 114 -5.39 -1.89 -10.30
C GLY A 114 -5.44 -2.94 -11.41
N ILE A 115 -4.46 -3.85 -11.47
CA ILE A 115 -4.36 -4.88 -12.51
C ILE A 115 -5.54 -5.87 -12.45
N PRO A 116 -5.84 -6.54 -11.32
CA PRO A 116 -6.96 -7.46 -11.25
C PRO A 116 -8.29 -6.74 -11.46
N ARG A 117 -8.43 -5.47 -11.04
CA ARG A 117 -9.63 -4.66 -11.33
C ARG A 117 -9.81 -4.41 -12.82
N CYS A 118 -8.76 -4.03 -13.53
CA CYS A 118 -8.81 -3.83 -14.98
C CYS A 118 -9.14 -5.13 -15.72
N LEU A 119 -8.44 -6.23 -15.39
CA LEU A 119 -8.72 -7.54 -15.96
C LEU A 119 -10.18 -7.93 -15.73
N PHE A 120 -10.66 -7.73 -14.51
CA PHE A 120 -12.04 -8.02 -14.14
C PHE A 120 -13.06 -7.21 -14.96
N LEU A 121 -12.84 -5.91 -15.16
CA LEU A 121 -13.69 -5.08 -16.00
C LEU A 121 -13.66 -5.51 -17.47
N MET A 122 -12.56 -6.11 -17.94
CA MET A 122 -12.41 -6.61 -19.31
C MET A 122 -13.00 -8.02 -19.51
N LEU A 123 -13.12 -8.84 -18.45
CA LEU A 123 -13.66 -10.21 -18.52
C LEU A 123 -15.01 -10.33 -19.26
N PRO A 124 -16.04 -9.49 -19.00
CA PRO A 124 -17.31 -9.63 -19.71
C PRO A 124 -17.19 -9.34 -21.21
N PHE A 125 -16.33 -8.40 -21.60
CA PHE A 125 -16.05 -8.10 -23.01
C PHE A 125 -15.32 -9.26 -23.68
N LEU A 126 -14.28 -9.81 -23.02
CA LEU A 126 -13.53 -10.97 -23.52
C LEU A 126 -14.44 -12.18 -23.69
N TYR A 127 -15.27 -12.48 -22.69
CA TYR A 127 -16.23 -13.58 -22.75
C TYR A 127 -17.25 -13.37 -23.89
N SER A 128 -17.77 -12.16 -24.05
CA SER A 128 -18.72 -11.84 -25.11
C SER A 128 -18.15 -12.05 -26.52
N ILE A 129 -16.89 -11.67 -26.74
CA ILE A 129 -16.16 -11.87 -28.00
C ILE A 129 -15.91 -13.36 -28.26
N LEU A 130 -15.40 -14.10 -27.26
CA LEU A 130 -15.06 -15.53 -27.40
C LEU A 130 -16.27 -16.42 -27.68
N PHE A 131 -17.44 -16.08 -27.13
CA PHE A 131 -18.67 -16.86 -27.30
C PHE A 131 -19.67 -16.23 -28.28
N SER A 132 -19.21 -15.28 -29.12
CA SER A 132 -20.00 -14.66 -30.20
C SER A 132 -21.38 -14.15 -29.74
N PHE A 133 -21.46 -13.54 -28.55
CA PHE A 133 -22.70 -13.02 -27.94
C PHE A 133 -23.83 -14.06 -27.74
N ARG A 134 -23.54 -15.37 -27.80
CA ARG A 134 -24.58 -16.41 -27.72
C ARG A 134 -25.01 -16.77 -26.30
N SER A 135 -24.28 -16.32 -25.28
CA SER A 135 -24.50 -16.68 -23.88
C SER A 135 -25.42 -15.67 -23.16
N PRO A 136 -26.41 -16.15 -22.37
CA PRO A 136 -27.25 -15.27 -21.53
C PRO A 136 -26.41 -14.50 -20.51
N LEU A 137 -26.75 -13.24 -20.24
CA LEU A 137 -26.08 -12.42 -19.21
C LEU A 137 -26.05 -13.11 -17.84
N THR A 138 -27.05 -13.94 -17.53
CA THR A 138 -27.15 -14.75 -16.31
C THR A 138 -26.02 -15.78 -16.15
N SER A 139 -25.52 -16.41 -17.22
CA SER A 139 -24.39 -17.36 -17.09
C SER A 139 -23.09 -16.64 -16.78
N LEU A 140 -22.92 -15.42 -17.31
CA LEU A 140 -21.84 -14.49 -16.98
C LEU A 140 -21.82 -14.19 -15.48
N PHE A 141 -22.92 -13.67 -14.93
CA PHE A 141 -22.96 -13.31 -13.51
C PHE A 141 -22.70 -14.49 -12.58
N ILE A 142 -23.25 -15.67 -12.87
CA ILE A 142 -23.06 -16.88 -12.04
C ILE A 142 -21.61 -17.37 -12.08
N SER A 143 -20.95 -17.34 -13.24
CA SER A 143 -19.54 -17.77 -13.37
C SER A 143 -18.55 -16.77 -12.77
N PHE A 144 -18.85 -15.47 -12.79
CA PHE A 144 -17.93 -14.44 -12.30
C PHE A 144 -18.16 -14.03 -10.84
N TYR A 145 -19.36 -14.18 -10.28
CA TYR A 145 -19.68 -13.88 -8.87
C TYR A 145 -18.72 -14.48 -7.83
N PRO A 146 -18.33 -15.76 -7.89
CA PRO A 146 -17.37 -16.32 -6.93
C PRO A 146 -15.95 -15.76 -7.07
N ALA A 147 -15.59 -15.20 -8.24
CA ALA A 147 -14.32 -14.49 -8.43
C ALA A 147 -14.38 -13.02 -7.95
N ILE A 148 -15.57 -12.42 -7.95
CA ILE A 148 -15.83 -11.03 -7.51
C ILE A 148 -15.78 -10.91 -5.99
N LEU A 149 -16.42 -11.85 -5.29
CA LEU A 149 -16.63 -11.77 -3.85
C LEU A 149 -15.32 -11.63 -3.05
N PRO A 150 -14.24 -12.40 -3.31
CA PRO A 150 -12.99 -12.27 -2.56
C PRO A 150 -12.27 -10.94 -2.81
N ILE A 151 -12.28 -10.43 -4.05
CA ILE A 151 -11.63 -9.17 -4.42
C ILE A 151 -12.39 -7.98 -3.83
N PHE A 152 -13.72 -8.01 -3.86
CA PHE A 152 -14.55 -6.97 -3.27
C PHE A 152 -14.37 -6.93 -1.75
N LEU A 153 -14.40 -8.09 -1.10
CA LEU A 153 -14.13 -8.22 0.34
C LEU A 153 -12.72 -7.76 0.72
N TYR A 154 -11.71 -8.05 -0.11
CA TYR A 154 -10.34 -7.57 0.10
C TYR A 154 -10.19 -6.06 -0.13
N SER A 155 -11.00 -5.46 -1.02
CA SER A 155 -10.94 -4.02 -1.31
C SER A 155 -11.72 -3.12 -0.33
N VAL A 156 -12.60 -3.72 0.49
CA VAL A 156 -13.47 -3.02 1.45
C VAL A 156 -12.99 -3.20 2.90
N GLY A 157 -12.01 -4.08 3.13
CA GLY A 157 -11.37 -4.32 4.44
C GLY A 157 -10.30 -3.30 4.82
#